data_AF-A0A1Q2CQ10-F1
#
_entry.id   AF-A0A1Q2CQ10-F1
#
_cell.length_a   1.000
_cell.length_b   1.000
_cell.length_c   1.000
_cell.angle_alpha   90.00
_cell.angle_beta   90.00
_cell.angle_gamma   90.00
#
_symmetry.space_group_name_H-M   'P 1'
#
loop_
_entity.id
_entity.type
_entity.pdbx_description
1 polymer ?
#
loop_
_entity_poly.entity_id
_entity_poly.type
_entity_poly.pdbx_seq_one_letter_code
_entity_poly.pdbx_strand_id
1 'polypeptide(L)'
;MHDDLATIPLTRDLFDERERVLLETSHTRITASAFASGVAALTIVTPRVQAVLLPFRGQQVWRYRVDGEEMTMRTHFDEPARSTKFGETYGPFMLHCGLTGIGAPSPQDTHAHHGELPNLDVSSGW
;
A
#
# COMPACT_ATOMS: atom_id res chain seq x y z
N MET A 1 16.98 5.32 -27.38
CA MET A 1 16.14 4.37 -26.64
C MET A 1 16.96 3.97 -25.42
N HIS A 2 16.81 4.70 -24.31
CA HIS A 2 17.50 4.38 -23.06
C HIS A 2 16.46 3.79 -22.13
N ASP A 3 16.60 2.48 -21.94
CA ASP A 3 15.90 1.69 -20.95
C ASP A 3 16.63 1.87 -19.62
N ASP A 4 16.62 3.10 -19.08
CA ASP A 4 17.14 3.35 -17.74
C ASP A 4 16.07 2.98 -16.71
N LEU A 5 15.74 1.69 -16.68
CA LEU A 5 14.89 1.10 -15.65
C LEU A 5 15.72 0.91 -14.39
N ALA A 6 15.28 1.53 -13.29
CA ALA A 6 15.80 1.26 -11.96
C ALA A 6 14.92 0.22 -11.27
N THR A 7 15.52 -0.87 -10.78
CA THR A 7 14.86 -1.87 -9.93
C THR A 7 15.39 -1.76 -8.51
N ILE A 8 14.49 -1.73 -7.52
CA ILE A 8 14.86 -1.58 -6.12
C ILE A 8 14.30 -2.79 -5.36
N PRO A 9 15.14 -3.78 -4.99
CA PRO A 9 14.65 -4.93 -4.25
C PRO A 9 14.17 -4.50 -2.86
N LEU A 10 12.96 -4.90 -2.50
CA LEU A 10 12.36 -4.54 -1.21
C LEU A 10 12.51 -5.70 -0.21
N THR A 11 13.21 -5.44 0.89
CA THR A 11 13.22 -6.30 2.07
C THR A 11 12.57 -5.58 3.25
N ARG A 12 11.99 -6.33 4.19
CA ARG A 12 11.28 -5.74 5.34
C ARG A 12 12.20 -4.91 6.24
N ASP A 13 13.48 -5.24 6.29
CA ASP A 13 14.48 -4.53 7.08
C ASP A 13 14.74 -3.09 6.59
N LEU A 14 14.27 -2.74 5.39
CA LEU A 14 14.26 -1.36 4.89
C LEU A 14 13.20 -0.49 5.56
N PHE A 15 12.26 -1.07 6.31
CA PHE A 15 11.10 -0.38 6.85
C PHE A 15 11.16 -0.39 8.38
N ASP A 16 11.47 0.77 8.94
CA ASP A 16 11.32 1.06 10.36
C ASP A 16 10.68 2.47 10.51
N GLU A 17 10.46 2.93 11.73
CA GLU A 17 9.82 4.24 11.97
C GLU A 17 10.62 5.43 11.38
N ARG A 18 11.92 5.26 11.08
CA ARG A 18 12.74 6.28 10.43
C ARG A 18 12.59 6.19 8.92
N GLU A 19 12.35 7.35 8.32
CA GLU A 19 12.35 7.48 6.87
C GLU A 19 13.74 7.18 6.27
N ARG A 20 13.76 6.34 5.25
CA ARG A 20 14.96 6.00 4.46
C ARG A 20 14.71 6.32 2.99
N VAL A 21 15.60 7.08 2.36
CA VAL A 21 15.52 7.37 0.92
C VAL A 21 16.02 6.17 0.14
N LEU A 22 15.19 5.64 -0.76
CA LEU A 22 15.53 4.52 -1.66
C LEU A 22 15.94 5.01 -3.05
N LEU A 23 15.32 6.09 -3.52
CA LEU A 23 15.59 6.72 -4.81
C LEU A 23 15.37 8.23 -4.70
N GLU A 24 16.28 9.00 -5.29
CA GLU A 24 16.13 10.44 -5.44
C GLU A 24 16.65 10.86 -6.82
N THR A 25 15.79 11.50 -7.59
CA THR A 25 16.09 12.11 -8.88
C THR A 25 15.60 13.55 -8.89
N SER A 26 15.79 14.26 -10.01
CA SER A 26 15.25 15.62 -10.18
C SER A 26 13.71 15.68 -10.16
N HIS A 27 13.01 14.57 -10.38
CA HIS A 27 11.55 14.53 -10.49
C HIS A 27 10.88 13.52 -9.55
N THR A 28 11.64 12.63 -8.93
CA THR A 28 11.04 11.54 -8.14
C THR A 28 11.85 11.32 -6.88
N ARG A 29 11.15 11.19 -5.76
CA ARG A 29 11.71 10.71 -4.51
C ARG A 29 10.89 9.53 -3.99
N ILE A 30 11.56 8.46 -3.63
CA ILE A 30 10.94 7.27 -3.03
C ILE A 30 11.57 7.06 -1.66
N THR A 31 10.74 7.01 -0.63
CA THR A 31 11.18 6.72 0.74
C THR A 31 10.47 5.50 1.32
N ALA A 32 11.17 4.76 2.17
CA ALA A 32 10.65 3.64 2.95
C ALA A 32 10.54 4.04 4.42
N SER A 33 9.42 3.67 5.04
CA SER A 33 9.19 3.81 6.48
C SER A 33 8.12 2.83 6.95
N ALA A 34 7.95 2.65 8.25
CA ALA A 34 6.83 1.94 8.84
C ALA A 34 5.92 2.93 9.58
N PHE A 35 4.61 2.73 9.45
CA PHE A 35 3.61 3.36 10.31
C PHE A 35 3.81 2.95 11.78
N ALA A 36 3.21 3.67 12.73
CA ALA A 36 3.27 3.31 14.15
C ALA A 36 2.60 1.94 14.38
N SER A 37 1.60 1.60 13.56
CA SER A 37 1.03 0.26 13.49
C SER A 37 2.06 -0.83 13.17
N GLY A 38 3.21 -0.50 12.58
CA GLY A 38 4.24 -1.41 12.10
C GLY A 38 4.02 -1.89 10.67
N VAL A 39 3.09 -1.28 9.93
CA VAL A 39 2.87 -1.59 8.50
C VAL A 39 3.90 -0.82 7.66
N ALA A 40 4.63 -1.55 6.82
CA ALA A 40 5.60 -1.01 5.88
C ALA A 40 4.92 -0.16 4.78
N ALA A 41 5.52 0.99 4.49
CA ALA A 41 5.03 1.96 3.54
C ALA A 41 6.15 2.51 2.66
N LEU A 42 5.87 2.62 1.36
CA LEU A 42 6.66 3.43 0.43
C LEU A 42 5.93 4.74 0.18
N THR A 43 6.61 5.86 0.35
CA THR A 43 6.12 7.16 -0.10
C THR A 43 6.82 7.52 -1.40
N ILE A 44 6.04 7.70 -2.47
CA ILE A 44 6.51 8.13 -3.78
C ILE A 44 6.04 9.56 -3.99
N VAL A 45 6.97 10.48 -4.25
CA VAL A 45 6.69 11.89 -4.51
C VAL A 45 7.24 12.25 -5.88
N THR A 46 6.40 12.92 -6.66
CA THR A 46 6.71 13.58 -7.93
C THR A 46 6.17 15.02 -7.89
N PRO A 47 6.41 15.90 -8.89
CA PRO A 47 5.93 17.28 -8.83
C PRO A 47 4.41 17.41 -8.71
N ARG A 48 3.65 16.41 -9.14
CA ARG A 48 2.18 16.45 -9.18
C ARG A 48 1.51 15.37 -8.34
N VAL A 49 2.23 14.31 -8.00
CA VAL A 49 1.64 13.12 -7.35
C VAL A 49 2.43 12.77 -6.11
N GLN A 50 1.70 12.48 -5.04
CA GLN A 50 2.22 11.77 -3.88
C GLN A 50 1.38 10.51 -3.65
N ALA A 51 2.02 9.35 -3.57
CA ALA A 51 1.37 8.08 -3.29
C ALA A 51 2.03 7.40 -2.09
N VAL A 52 1.22 6.77 -1.24
CA VAL A 52 1.70 5.87 -0.20
C VAL A 52 1.29 4.45 -0.59
N LEU A 53 2.26 3.57 -0.83
CA LEU A 53 2.06 2.16 -1.17
C LEU A 53 2.36 1.27 0.02
N LEU A 54 1.61 0.18 0.18
CA LEU A 54 1.87 -0.85 1.19
C LEU A 54 2.41 -2.11 0.49
N PRO A 55 3.72 -2.18 0.22
CA PRO A 55 4.30 -3.17 -0.69
C PRO A 55 4.08 -4.62 -0.20
N PHE A 56 4.02 -4.82 1.11
CA PHE A 56 3.86 -6.12 1.73
C PHE A 56 2.43 -6.44 2.18
N ARG A 57 1.45 -5.59 1.86
CA ARG A 57 0.04 -5.75 2.27
C ARG A 57 -0.85 -5.57 1.06
N GLY A 58 -1.18 -6.68 0.38
CA GLY A 58 -2.03 -6.72 -0.81
C GLY A 58 -1.61 -5.78 -1.94
N GLN A 59 -0.39 -5.23 -1.87
CA GLN A 59 0.15 -4.19 -2.75
C GLN A 59 -0.81 -3.01 -2.89
N GLN A 60 -1.36 -2.55 -1.77
CA GLN A 60 -2.35 -1.46 -1.72
C GLN A 60 -1.73 -0.10 -2.05
N VAL A 61 -2.54 0.79 -2.64
CA VAL A 61 -2.32 2.24 -2.60
C VAL A 61 -3.10 2.77 -1.40
N TRP A 62 -2.40 3.12 -0.32
CA TRP A 62 -3.02 3.60 0.92
C TRP A 62 -3.48 5.05 0.82
N ARG A 63 -2.64 5.92 0.25
CA ARG A 63 -2.94 7.34 0.02
C ARG A 63 -2.53 7.74 -1.38
N TYR A 64 -3.28 8.68 -1.95
CA TYR A 64 -3.03 9.19 -3.27
C TYR A 64 -3.42 10.66 -3.34
N ARG A 65 -2.46 11.52 -3.67
CA ARG A 65 -2.65 12.96 -3.84
C ARG A 65 -2.26 13.38 -5.24
N VAL A 66 -3.05 14.29 -5.80
CA VAL A 66 -2.78 14.93 -7.10
C VAL A 66 -2.84 16.43 -6.90
N ASP A 67 -1.76 17.14 -7.28
CA ASP A 67 -1.62 18.58 -7.15
C ASP A 67 -1.95 19.10 -5.73
N GLY A 68 -1.58 18.32 -4.70
CA GLY A 68 -1.80 18.63 -3.29
C GLY A 68 -3.15 18.14 -2.71
N GLU A 69 -4.11 17.82 -3.56
CA GLU A 69 -5.45 17.38 -3.16
C GLU A 69 -5.50 15.89 -2.86
N GLU A 70 -6.18 15.50 -1.78
CA GLU A 70 -6.36 14.10 -1.38
C GLU A 70 -7.47 13.44 -2.21
N MET A 71 -7.11 12.38 -2.96
CA MET A 71 -8.02 11.64 -3.83
C MET A 71 -8.66 10.44 -3.12
N THR A 72 -8.30 10.17 -1.87
CA THR A 72 -8.83 9.04 -1.10
C THR A 72 -10.15 9.37 -0.42
N MET A 73 -11.00 8.35 -0.28
CA MET A 73 -12.17 8.45 0.58
C MET A 73 -11.79 8.82 2.02
N ARG A 74 -12.65 9.60 2.68
CA ARG A 74 -12.53 9.82 4.13
C ARG A 74 -12.91 8.53 4.85
N THR A 75 -12.03 8.06 5.73
CA THR A 75 -12.27 6.88 6.57
C THR A 75 -11.91 7.20 8.01
N HIS A 76 -12.23 6.30 8.93
CA HIS A 76 -11.82 6.43 10.34
C HIS A 76 -10.39 5.93 10.61
N PHE A 77 -9.65 5.54 9.57
CA PHE A 77 -8.30 4.99 9.68
C PHE A 77 -7.27 6.04 9.27
N ASP A 78 -6.55 6.58 10.25
CA ASP A 78 -5.42 7.49 10.02
C ASP A 78 -4.24 6.74 9.37
N GLU A 79 -3.98 5.52 9.82
CA GLU A 79 -2.94 4.60 9.32
C GLU A 79 -3.50 3.18 9.10
N PRO A 80 -2.85 2.34 8.27
CA PRO A 80 -3.30 0.97 8.06
C PRO A 80 -3.05 0.13 9.32
N ALA A 81 -4.04 -0.64 9.76
CA ALA A 81 -3.90 -1.51 10.92
C ALA A 81 -3.23 -2.84 10.56
N ARG A 82 -2.55 -3.48 11.54
CA ARG A 82 -2.00 -4.85 11.40
C ARG A 82 -3.09 -5.92 11.51
N SER A 83 -4.11 -5.85 10.66
CA SER A 83 -5.17 -6.85 10.58
C SER A 83 -5.27 -7.44 9.18
N THR A 84 -5.61 -8.73 9.07
CA THR A 84 -5.97 -9.36 7.79
C THR A 84 -7.47 -9.23 7.50
N LYS A 85 -8.29 -8.86 8.48
CA LYS A 85 -9.73 -8.67 8.30
C LYS A 85 -10.00 -7.36 7.57
N PHE A 86 -10.70 -7.44 6.45
CA PHE A 86 -10.98 -6.30 5.57
C PHE A 86 -11.51 -5.06 6.31
N GLY A 87 -12.59 -5.22 7.09
CA GLY A 87 -13.26 -4.11 7.78
C GLY A 87 -12.44 -3.45 8.89
N GLU A 88 -11.41 -4.11 9.42
CA GLU A 88 -10.56 -3.55 10.49
C GLU A 88 -9.47 -2.61 9.96
N THR A 89 -9.34 -2.45 8.64
CA THR A 89 -8.35 -1.56 8.01
C THR A 89 -8.79 -1.02 6.65
N TYR A 90 -10.10 -0.87 6.43
CA TYR A 90 -10.65 -0.42 5.14
C TYR A 90 -10.50 1.09 4.93
N GLY A 91 -9.28 1.50 4.60
CA GLY A 91 -8.91 2.85 4.21
C GLY A 91 -8.06 3.05 2.93
N PRO A 92 -7.66 2.03 2.14
CA PRO A 92 -6.85 2.30 0.94
C PRO A 92 -7.63 3.03 -0.16
N PHE A 93 -6.91 3.80 -0.98
CA PHE A 93 -7.41 4.34 -2.25
C PHE A 93 -7.69 3.22 -3.27
N MET A 94 -6.76 2.27 -3.38
CA MET A 94 -6.83 1.17 -4.33
C MET A 94 -6.33 -0.11 -3.66
N LEU A 95 -7.03 -1.20 -3.93
CA LEU A 95 -6.71 -2.53 -3.43
C LEU A 95 -7.12 -3.58 -4.46
N HIS A 96 -6.46 -4.75 -4.39
CA HIS A 96 -6.87 -5.92 -5.14
C HIS A 96 -7.95 -6.67 -4.37
N CYS A 97 -9.06 -7.00 -5.03
CA CYS A 97 -10.02 -7.97 -4.50
C CYS A 97 -9.51 -9.39 -4.73
N GLY A 98 -10.04 -10.35 -3.97
CA GLY A 98 -9.71 -11.77 -4.10
C GLY A 98 -10.02 -12.33 -5.47
N LEU A 99 -9.24 -13.35 -5.87
CA LEU A 99 -9.42 -14.05 -7.13
C LEU A 99 -10.43 -15.20 -6.98
N THR A 100 -10.45 -15.82 -5.80
CA THR A 100 -11.23 -17.04 -5.55
C THR A 100 -12.59 -16.79 -4.90
N GLY A 101 -12.82 -15.58 -4.38
CA GLY A 101 -14.10 -15.13 -3.85
C GLY A 101 -14.14 -13.61 -3.79
N ILE A 102 -15.20 -13.01 -4.33
CA ILE A 102 -15.42 -11.56 -4.36
C ILE A 102 -16.90 -11.24 -4.14
N GLY A 103 -17.17 -10.14 -3.45
CA GLY A 103 -18.52 -9.63 -3.22
C GLY A 103 -19.03 -9.86 -1.81
N ALA A 104 -20.35 -10.01 -1.69
CA ALA A 104 -21.01 -10.27 -0.43
C ALA A 104 -21.18 -11.80 -0.25
N PRO A 105 -20.53 -12.42 0.75
CA PRO A 105 -20.72 -13.84 1.02
C PRO A 105 -22.18 -14.13 1.40
N SER A 106 -22.72 -15.24 0.88
CA SER A 106 -23.96 -15.83 1.38
C SER A 106 -23.76 -16.45 2.78
N PRO A 107 -24.82 -16.83 3.52
CA PRO A 107 -24.66 -17.47 4.83
C PRO A 107 -23.87 -18.80 4.80
N GLN A 108 -23.79 -19.48 3.66
CA GLN A 108 -23.02 -20.71 3.47
C GLN A 108 -21.58 -20.44 2.97
N ASP A 109 -21.31 -19.19 2.62
CA ASP A 109 -20.03 -18.75 2.09
C ASP A 109 -19.21 -18.11 3.19
N THR A 110 -17.96 -18.55 3.32
CA THR A 110 -17.06 -18.15 4.41
C THR A 110 -15.86 -17.35 3.91
N HIS A 111 -15.83 -16.97 2.63
CA HIS A 111 -14.76 -16.10 2.14
C HIS A 111 -14.83 -14.73 2.84
N ALA A 112 -13.65 -14.12 3.04
CA ALA A 112 -13.58 -12.78 3.60
C ALA A 112 -14.22 -11.76 2.66
N HIS A 113 -14.78 -10.68 3.21
CA HIS A 113 -15.25 -9.56 2.37
C HIS A 113 -14.12 -9.05 1.47
N HIS A 114 -14.42 -8.90 0.17
CA HIS A 114 -13.44 -8.60 -0.88
C HIS A 114 -12.35 -9.66 -1.08
N GLY A 115 -12.53 -10.86 -0.54
CA GLY A 115 -11.67 -12.02 -0.75
C GLY A 115 -10.33 -11.96 -0.01
N GLU A 116 -9.38 -12.77 -0.49
CA GLU A 116 -8.12 -13.08 0.18
C GLU A 116 -6.98 -12.09 -0.08
N LEU A 117 -7.04 -11.36 -1.20
CA LEU A 117 -5.96 -10.50 -1.67
C LEU A 117 -5.82 -9.14 -0.97
N PRO A 118 -6.89 -8.45 -0.49
CA PRO A 118 -6.76 -7.08 0.00
C PRO A 118 -5.68 -6.92 1.06
N ASN A 119 -5.62 -7.81 2.05
CA ASN A 119 -4.65 -7.75 3.13
C ASN A 119 -3.66 -8.93 3.12
N LEU A 120 -3.42 -9.53 1.95
CA LEU A 120 -2.46 -10.62 1.81
C LEU A 120 -1.08 -10.14 2.27
N ASP A 121 -0.44 -10.92 3.14
CA ASP A 121 0.93 -10.67 3.58
C ASP A 121 1.90 -11.18 2.51
N VAL A 122 2.55 -10.26 1.80
CA VAL A 122 3.44 -10.59 0.68
C VAL A 122 4.88 -10.70 1.19
N SER A 123 5.54 -11.82 0.91
CA SER A 123 6.88 -12.10 1.45
C SER A 123 8.01 -11.33 0.76
N SER A 124 7.81 -10.86 -0.47
CA SER A 124 8.82 -10.17 -1.29
C SER A 124 8.18 -9.28 -2.35
N GLY A 125 8.82 -8.15 -2.67
CA GLY A 125 8.46 -7.24 -3.78
C GLY A 125 9.72 -6.75 -4.50
N TRP A 126 9.55 -6.18 -5.68
CA TRP A 126 10.62 -5.68 -6.55
C TRP A 126 10.27 -4.29 -7.09
#